data_AF-A0A8S2WE40-F1
#
_entry.id   AF-A0A8S2WE40-F1
#
_cell.length_a   1.000
_cell.length_b   1.000
_cell.length_c   1.000
_cell.angle_alpha   90.00
_cell.angle_beta   90.00
_cell.angle_gamma   90.00
#
_symmetry.space_group_name_H-M   'P 1'
#
loop_
_entity.id
_entity.type
_entity.pdbx_description
1 polymer ?
#
loop_
_entity_poly.entity_id
_entity_poly.type
_entity_poly.pdbx_seq_one_letter_code
_entity_poly.pdbx_strand_id
1 'polypeptide(L)'
;MTIRTVLLSLQALLATPEPDDPQDAVVANQYKKDRRLFEKTARHWTNVYANGPTPEPECDAAVASLVEMGFSEEKARSALSTVHWNTSDALENLCKG
;
A
#
# COMPACT_ATOMS: atom_id res chain seq x y z
N MET A 1 0.10 27.18 16.70
CA MET A 1 -0.46 26.29 15.65
C MET A 1 -1.96 26.18 15.83
N THR A 2 -2.71 25.99 14.74
CA THR A 2 -4.16 25.75 14.76
C THR A 2 -4.49 24.43 14.07
N ILE A 3 -5.70 23.90 14.28
CA ILE A 3 -6.18 22.69 13.58
C ILE A 3 -6.07 22.87 12.06
N ARG A 4 -6.45 24.06 11.54
CA ARG A 4 -6.32 24.39 10.11
C ARG A 4 -4.88 24.24 9.63
N THR A 5 -3.90 24.76 10.36
CA THR A 5 -2.49 24.66 9.94
C THR A 5 -1.99 23.23 9.98
N VAL A 6 -2.40 22.43 10.96
CA VAL A 6 -2.02 21.01 11.05
C VAL A 6 -2.59 20.20 9.88
N LEU A 7 -3.86 20.38 9.54
CA LEU A 7 -4.48 19.67 8.42
C LEU A 7 -3.82 20.01 7.08
N LEU A 8 -3.45 21.28 6.86
CA LEU A 8 -2.71 21.69 5.67
C LEU A 8 -1.31 21.06 5.63
N SER A 9 -0.63 20.94 6.77
CA SER A 9 0.65 20.25 6.85
C SER A 9 0.54 18.76 6.52
N LEU A 10 -0.52 18.08 6.98
CA LEU A 10 -0.78 16.69 6.63
C LEU A 10 -1.06 16.53 5.13
N GLN A 11 -1.85 17.43 4.53
CA GLN A 11 -2.08 17.42 3.09
C GLN A 11 -0.79 17.62 2.30
N ALA A 12 0.09 18.52 2.75
CA ALA A 12 1.41 18.72 2.14
C ALA A 12 2.29 17.48 2.27
N LEU A 13 2.27 16.80 3.42
CA LEU A 13 3.01 15.55 3.65
C LEU A 13 2.57 14.43 2.70
N LEU A 14 1.27 14.31 2.41
CA LEU A 14 0.76 13.35 1.42
C LEU A 14 1.23 13.66 -0.01
N ALA A 15 1.41 14.95 -0.34
CA ALA A 15 1.89 15.39 -1.65
C ALA A 15 3.43 15.26 -1.78
N THR A 16 4.16 15.37 -0.68
CA THR A 16 5.62 15.35 -0.64
C THR A 16 6.09 14.57 0.59
N PRO A 17 6.22 13.24 0.47
CA PRO A 17 6.69 12.40 1.58
C PRO A 17 8.20 12.57 1.81
N GLU A 18 8.64 12.31 3.03
CA GLU A 18 10.06 12.33 3.44
C GLU A 18 10.56 10.89 3.67
N PRO A 19 11.16 10.24 2.66
CA PRO A 19 11.54 8.83 2.77
C PRO A 19 12.86 8.61 3.52
N ASP A 20 13.65 9.66 3.79
CA ASP A 20 14.90 9.57 4.58
C ASP A 20 14.66 9.53 6.09
N ASP A 21 13.50 9.99 6.55
CA ASP A 21 13.01 9.83 7.93
C ASP A 21 11.64 9.11 7.96
N PRO A 22 11.63 7.78 7.70
CA PRO A 22 10.38 7.08 7.41
C PRO A 22 9.65 6.61 8.68
N GLN A 23 8.32 6.72 8.68
CA GLN A 23 7.47 6.05 9.67
C GLN A 23 7.35 4.53 9.41
N ASP A 24 7.32 4.14 8.13
CA ASP A 24 7.29 2.75 7.66
C ASP A 24 8.48 2.51 6.72
N ALA A 25 9.42 1.67 7.17
CA ALA A 25 10.64 1.38 6.44
C ALA A 25 10.40 0.61 5.13
N VAL A 26 9.37 -0.25 5.08
CA VAL A 26 9.07 -1.06 3.89
C VAL A 26 8.50 -0.18 2.79
N VAL A 27 7.53 0.67 3.14
CA VAL A 27 6.92 1.62 2.20
C VAL A 27 7.93 2.65 1.71
N ALA A 28 8.78 3.18 2.60
CA ALA A 28 9.83 4.13 2.20
C ALA A 28 10.89 3.49 1.29
N ASN A 29 11.26 2.24 1.55
CA ASN A 29 12.15 1.48 0.68
C ASN A 29 11.51 1.23 -0.70
N GLN A 30 10.22 0.90 -0.75
CA GLN A 30 9.47 0.81 -2.01
C GLN A 30 9.46 2.15 -2.75
N TYR A 31 9.15 3.26 -2.07
CA TYR A 31 9.16 4.61 -2.64
C TYR A 31 10.50 5.02 -3.27
N LYS A 32 11.61 4.63 -2.61
CA LYS A 32 12.98 4.91 -3.03
C LYS A 32 13.47 4.01 -4.17
N LYS A 33 13.20 2.69 -4.09
CA LYS A 33 13.72 1.71 -5.04
C LYS A 33 12.85 1.52 -6.28
N ASP A 34 11.53 1.58 -6.11
CA ASP A 34 10.56 1.37 -7.19
C ASP A 34 9.37 2.31 -7.05
N ARG A 35 9.55 3.53 -7.57
CA ARG A 35 8.53 4.58 -7.53
C ARG A 35 7.23 4.16 -8.21
N ARG A 36 7.30 3.39 -9.30
CA ARG A 36 6.12 2.97 -10.07
C ARG A 36 5.27 1.99 -9.26
N LEU A 37 5.92 1.03 -8.61
CA LEU A 37 5.23 0.13 -7.69
C LEU A 37 4.61 0.90 -6.52
N PHE A 38 5.35 1.82 -5.91
CA PHE A 38 4.82 2.65 -4.83
C PHE A 38 3.55 3.39 -5.25
N GLU A 39 3.56 4.04 -6.42
CA GLU A 39 2.39 4.76 -6.93
C GLU A 39 1.20 3.84 -7.20
N LYS A 40 1.43 2.64 -7.76
CA LYS A 40 0.38 1.62 -7.96
C LYS A 40 -0.22 1.17 -6.63
N THR A 41 0.62 0.83 -5.67
CA THR A 41 0.22 0.42 -4.32
C THR A 41 -0.55 1.55 -3.62
N ALA A 42 -0.02 2.78 -3.63
CA ALA A 42 -0.68 3.93 -3.01
C ALA A 42 -2.05 4.22 -3.65
N ARG A 43 -2.19 4.11 -4.97
CA ARG A 43 -3.49 4.23 -5.64
C ARG A 43 -4.46 3.16 -5.18
N HIS A 44 -4.06 1.89 -5.20
CA HIS A 44 -4.91 0.79 -4.75
C HIS A 44 -5.41 1.01 -3.31
N TRP A 45 -4.51 1.33 -2.37
CA TRP A 45 -4.89 1.63 -0.98
C TRP A 45 -5.83 2.84 -0.88
N THR A 46 -5.60 3.89 -1.68
CA THR A 46 -6.48 5.06 -1.74
C THR A 46 -7.88 4.68 -2.23
N ASN A 47 -8.00 3.82 -3.23
CA ASN A 47 -9.32 3.39 -3.71
C ASN A 47 -10.09 2.63 -2.65
N VAL A 48 -9.43 1.68 -1.97
CA VAL A 48 -10.13 0.79 -1.05
C VAL A 48 -10.47 1.48 0.27
N TYR A 49 -9.57 2.32 0.80
CA TYR A 49 -9.75 2.92 2.12
C TYR A 49 -10.18 4.39 2.11
N ALA A 50 -10.08 5.07 0.97
CA ALA A 50 -10.37 6.50 0.85
C ALA A 50 -11.24 6.87 -0.37
N ASN A 51 -11.91 5.89 -1.00
CA ASN A 51 -12.77 6.08 -2.17
C ASN A 51 -12.08 6.85 -3.32
N GLY A 52 -10.82 6.50 -3.55
CA GLY A 52 -10.05 7.01 -4.69
C GLY A 52 -10.74 6.77 -6.05
N PRO A 53 -10.46 7.63 -7.06
CA PRO A 53 -11.15 7.60 -8.34
C PRO A 53 -10.57 6.60 -9.35
N THR A 54 -9.47 5.92 -9.04
CA THR A 54 -8.65 5.20 -10.05
C THR A 54 -8.45 3.75 -9.63
N PRO A 55 -9.45 2.87 -9.80
CA PRO A 55 -9.37 1.47 -9.38
C PRO A 55 -8.18 0.75 -10.03
N GLU A 56 -7.65 -0.25 -9.33
CA GLU A 56 -6.52 -1.07 -9.76
C GLU A 56 -6.97 -2.56 -9.75
N PRO A 57 -7.72 -3.01 -10.79
CA PRO A 57 -8.40 -4.31 -10.77
C PRO A 57 -7.46 -5.52 -10.65
N GLU A 58 -6.22 -5.38 -11.14
CA GLU A 58 -5.20 -6.42 -11.01
C GLU A 58 -4.82 -6.67 -9.55
N CYS A 59 -4.69 -5.59 -8.77
CA CYS A 59 -4.40 -5.69 -7.33
C CYS A 59 -5.60 -6.29 -6.59
N ASP A 60 -6.82 -5.87 -6.95
CA ASP A 60 -8.05 -6.41 -6.35
C ASP A 60 -8.19 -7.91 -6.63
N ALA A 61 -7.91 -8.35 -7.86
CA ALA A 61 -7.93 -9.76 -8.23
C ALA A 61 -6.87 -10.58 -7.49
N ALA A 62 -5.65 -10.04 -7.31
CA ALA A 62 -4.61 -10.70 -6.54
C ALA A 62 -5.02 -10.88 -5.06
N VAL A 63 -5.66 -9.86 -4.46
CA VAL A 63 -6.20 -9.95 -3.09
C VAL A 63 -7.31 -10.99 -3.01
N ALA A 64 -8.26 -10.97 -3.95
CA ALA A 64 -9.36 -11.92 -4.00
C ALA A 64 -8.86 -13.37 -4.06
N SER A 65 -7.82 -13.64 -4.86
CA SER A 65 -7.22 -14.97 -4.94
C SER A 65 -6.68 -15.48 -3.59
N LEU A 66 -6.01 -14.64 -2.80
CA LEU A 66 -5.54 -15.04 -1.47
C LEU A 66 -6.68 -15.16 -0.45
N VAL A 67 -7.72 -14.35 -0.59
CA VAL A 67 -8.92 -14.45 0.26
C VAL A 67 -9.68 -15.76 0.00
N GLU A 68 -9.78 -16.18 -1.26
CA GLU A 68 -10.35 -17.50 -1.64
C GLU A 68 -9.56 -18.66 -1.03
N MET A 69 -8.26 -18.50 -0.82
CA MET A 69 -7.41 -19.47 -0.12
C MET A 69 -7.59 -19.46 1.41
N GLY A 70 -8.43 -18.58 1.95
CA GLY A 70 -8.79 -18.52 3.37
C GLY A 70 -8.01 -17.49 4.19
N PHE A 71 -7.17 -16.65 3.56
CA PHE A 71 -6.50 -15.56 4.26
C PHE A 71 -7.45 -14.35 4.44
N SER A 72 -7.27 -13.59 5.52
CA SER A 72 -8.00 -12.33 5.70
C SER A 72 -7.57 -11.30 4.65
N GLU A 73 -8.52 -10.51 4.14
CA GLU A 73 -8.27 -9.46 3.14
C GLU A 73 -7.14 -8.50 3.54
N GLU A 74 -7.10 -8.08 4.81
CA GLU A 74 -6.06 -7.17 5.33
C GLU A 74 -4.66 -7.78 5.23
N LYS A 75 -4.48 -9.02 5.69
CA LYS A 75 -3.20 -9.74 5.58
C LYS A 75 -2.81 -9.99 4.14
N ALA A 76 -3.76 -10.39 3.29
CA ALA A 76 -3.53 -10.62 1.87
C ALA A 76 -3.03 -9.34 1.18
N ARG A 77 -3.75 -8.22 1.36
CA ARG A 77 -3.38 -6.93 0.77
C ARG A 77 -2.04 -6.42 1.29
N SER A 78 -1.80 -6.52 2.60
CA SER A 78 -0.54 -6.11 3.20
C SER A 78 0.64 -6.92 2.64
N ALA A 79 0.53 -8.25 2.60
CA ALA A 79 1.55 -9.12 2.04
C ALA A 79 1.83 -8.80 0.56
N LEU A 80 0.80 -8.73 -0.28
CA LEU A 80 0.92 -8.41 -1.71
C LEU A 80 1.59 -7.06 -1.96
N SER A 81 1.29 -6.07 -1.12
CA SER A 81 1.86 -4.72 -1.24
C SER A 81 3.38 -4.69 -1.03
N THR A 82 3.95 -5.70 -0.35
CA THR A 82 5.40 -5.80 -0.09
C THR A 82 6.18 -6.58 -1.16
N VAL A 83 5.49 -7.41 -1.97
CA VAL A 83 6.12 -8.34 -2.93
C VAL A 83 5.68 -8.09 -4.37
N HIS A 84 5.64 -6.82 -4.79
CA HIS A 84 5.31 -6.44 -6.18
C HIS A 84 3.95 -6.98 -6.68
N TRP A 85 2.99 -7.24 -5.80
CA TRP A 85 1.71 -7.85 -6.14
C TRP A 85 1.80 -9.26 -6.76
N ASN A 86 2.89 -9.99 -6.50
CA ASN A 86 3.04 -11.39 -6.88
C ASN A 86 2.33 -12.29 -5.86
N THR A 87 1.35 -13.07 -6.32
CA THR A 87 0.57 -13.98 -5.46
C THR A 87 1.41 -15.12 -4.89
N SER A 88 2.37 -15.65 -5.64
CA SER A 88 3.26 -16.72 -5.19
C SER A 88 4.14 -16.27 -4.03
N ASP A 89 4.80 -15.12 -4.19
CA ASP A 89 5.70 -14.57 -3.18
C ASP A 89 4.92 -14.10 -1.93
N ALA A 90 3.71 -13.58 -2.12
CA ALA A 90 2.85 -13.15 -1.03
C ALA A 90 2.35 -14.34 -0.22
N LEU A 91 1.97 -15.43 -0.90
CA LEU A 91 1.59 -16.68 -0.26
C LEU A 91 2.74 -17.25 0.58
N GLU A 92 3.95 -17.25 0.03
CA GLU A 92 5.13 -17.71 0.77
C GLU A 92 5.37 -16.90 2.04
N ASN A 93 5.23 -15.57 1.98
CA ASN A 93 5.33 -14.71 3.17
C ASN A 93 4.22 -14.97 4.19
N LEU A 94 2.99 -15.19 3.73
CA LEU A 94 1.84 -15.46 4.60
C LEU A 94 1.91 -16.82 5.29
N CYS A 95 2.54 -17.83 4.67
CA CYS A 95 2.73 -19.15 5.26
C CYS A 95 3.91 -19.21 6.24
N LYS A 96 4.83 -18.24 6.20
CA LYS A 96 6.01 -18.18 7.08
C LYS A 96 5.76 -17.45 8.41
N GLY A 97 4.66 -16.69 8.51
CA GLY A 97 4.27 -15.94 9.72
C GLY A 97 3.17 -16.63 10.51
#